data_AF-A0A2W5G613-F1
#
_entry.id   AF-A0A2W5G613-F1
#
_cell.length_a   1.000
_cell.length_b   1.000
_cell.length_c   1.000
_cell.angle_alpha   90.00
_cell.angle_beta   90.00
_cell.angle_gamma   90.00
#
_symmetry.space_group_name_H-M   'P 1'
#
loop_
_entity.id
_entity.type
_entity.pdbx_description
1 polymer ?
#
loop_
_entity_poly.entity_id
_entity_poly.type
_entity_poly.pdbx_seq_one_letter_code
_entity_poly.pdbx_strand_id
1 'polypeptide(L)'
;MESRPVKNWKRYFFQWQYILKKPHHKGLLSSSDWTRSEKQVNSAAVKERFTDTSGDSKHIQIIAERPIQKFYLKQYIQSRGVSISFAERYLRESDYSLYGNTYTALGFQNDAGGYELRNKYFKGSSMPKAPTVILLNEQWKPIPEQKLAVFEGFFSMLSFLELLQKGKHFAEKPDRILVLNSLSFLNKSQDLILSFDQI
;
A
#
# COMPACT_ATOMS: atom_id res chain seq x y z
N MET A 1 -43.73 5.62 10.22
CA MET A 1 -42.41 5.16 10.73
C MET A 1 -42.20 3.76 10.22
N GLU A 2 -41.50 3.60 9.11
CA GLU A 2 -41.15 2.28 8.56
C GLU A 2 -39.64 2.12 8.63
N SER A 3 -39.19 1.15 9.43
CA SER A 3 -37.80 0.79 9.62
C SER A 3 -37.25 0.12 8.35
N ARG A 4 -36.26 0.75 7.71
CA ARG A 4 -35.50 0.13 6.61
C ARG A 4 -34.73 -1.10 7.12
N PRO A 5 -34.64 -2.19 6.34
CA PRO A 5 -33.97 -3.40 6.79
C PRO A 5 -32.44 -3.19 6.85
N VAL A 6 -31.85 -3.61 7.98
CA VAL A 6 -30.39 -3.60 8.18
C VAL A 6 -29.76 -4.59 7.20
N LYS A 7 -29.07 -4.09 6.17
CA LYS A 7 -28.29 -4.91 5.24
C LYS A 7 -27.20 -5.66 6.03
N ASN A 8 -27.22 -6.99 6.01
CA ASN A 8 -26.28 -7.83 6.75
C ASN A 8 -25.02 -8.11 5.90
N TRP A 9 -24.05 -7.21 5.99
CA TRP A 9 -22.80 -7.22 5.21
C TRP A 9 -21.90 -8.44 5.47
N LYS A 10 -22.10 -9.16 6.58
CA LYS A 10 -21.31 -10.37 6.90
C LYS A 10 -21.43 -11.44 5.80
N ARG A 11 -22.56 -11.50 5.09
CA ARG A 11 -22.80 -12.51 4.04
C ARG A 11 -22.01 -12.24 2.74
N TYR A 12 -21.74 -10.98 2.40
CA TYR A 12 -20.94 -10.62 1.21
C TYR A 12 -19.44 -10.82 1.42
N PHE A 13 -18.97 -10.68 2.67
CA PHE A 13 -17.57 -10.89 3.03
C PHE A 13 -17.12 -12.37 2.92
N PHE A 14 -18.00 -13.33 3.24
CA PHE A 14 -17.67 -14.76 3.15
C PHE A 14 -17.65 -15.31 1.72
N GLN A 15 -18.41 -14.70 0.79
CA GLN A 15 -18.44 -15.16 -0.60
C GLN A 15 -17.16 -14.77 -1.38
N TRP A 16 -16.43 -13.75 -0.91
CA TRP A 16 -15.15 -13.32 -1.52
C TRP A 16 -13.92 -14.13 -1.07
N GLN A 17 -13.94 -14.73 0.13
CA GLN A 17 -12.80 -15.55 0.60
C GLN A 17 -12.70 -16.92 -0.07
N TYR A 18 -13.78 -17.42 -0.69
CA TYR A 18 -13.82 -18.78 -1.26
C TYR A 18 -13.14 -18.89 -2.63
N ILE A 19 -12.92 -17.79 -3.34
CA ILE A 19 -12.41 -17.77 -4.72
C ILE A 19 -10.86 -17.81 -4.78
N LEU A 20 -10.15 -17.67 -3.66
CA LEU A 20 -8.68 -17.56 -3.63
C LEU A 20 -7.93 -18.73 -2.97
N LYS A 21 -8.58 -19.85 -2.67
CA LYS A 21 -7.90 -21.05 -2.12
C LYS A 21 -8.09 -22.29 -2.98
N LYS A 22 -7.21 -22.48 -3.96
CA LYS A 22 -6.74 -23.82 -4.35
C LYS A 22 -5.20 -23.83 -4.42
N PRO A 23 -4.53 -24.65 -3.59
CA PRO A 23 -3.12 -24.95 -3.74
C PRO A 23 -2.94 -26.20 -4.63
N HIS A 24 -1.94 -26.16 -5.52
CA HIS A 24 -1.31 -27.38 -6.03
C HIS A 24 0.14 -27.44 -5.55
N HIS A 25 0.45 -28.55 -4.87
CA HIS A 25 1.72 -29.15 -4.40
C HIS A 25 2.94 -28.97 -5.33
N LYS A 26 4.20 -29.21 -4.98
CA LYS A 26 5.05 -29.47 -3.78
C LYS A 26 6.49 -29.47 -4.34
N GLY A 27 7.48 -29.02 -3.58
CA GLY A 27 8.90 -29.23 -3.90
C GLY A 27 9.73 -29.12 -2.63
N LEU A 28 10.12 -30.28 -2.09
CA LEU A 28 11.02 -30.39 -0.94
C LEU A 28 12.45 -30.03 -1.35
N LEU A 29 13.13 -29.23 -0.54
CA LEU A 29 14.59 -29.26 -0.47
C LEU A 29 15.03 -29.36 0.99
N SER A 30 15.94 -30.30 1.17
CA SER A 30 16.43 -30.89 2.42
C SER A 30 17.28 -29.92 3.24
N SER A 31 17.14 -30.05 4.55
CA SER A 31 17.87 -29.32 5.58
C SER A 31 19.05 -30.16 6.08
N SER A 32 20.21 -30.03 5.45
CA SER A 32 21.50 -30.46 5.99
C SER A 32 22.60 -29.87 5.10
N ASP A 33 23.36 -28.91 5.64
CA ASP A 33 24.76 -28.59 5.28
C ASP A 33 25.05 -27.12 5.59
N TRP A 34 25.25 -26.80 6.87
CA TRP A 34 26.14 -25.71 7.29
C TRP A 34 26.70 -26.07 8.67
N THR A 35 27.77 -26.84 8.68
CA THR A 35 28.58 -27.16 9.85
C THR A 35 29.60 -26.05 10.11
N ARG A 36 29.53 -25.47 11.33
CA ARG A 36 30.64 -25.36 12.29
C ARG A 36 32.03 -24.96 11.76
N SER A 37 32.33 -23.66 11.82
CA SER A 37 33.57 -23.02 12.36
C SER A 37 33.41 -21.51 12.10
N GLU A 38 33.52 -20.59 13.06
CA GLU A 38 34.74 -20.26 13.80
C GLU A 38 34.38 -19.63 15.16
N LYS A 39 35.03 -20.10 16.22
CA LYS A 39 35.11 -19.42 17.51
C LYS A 39 36.45 -18.68 17.57
N GLN A 40 36.40 -17.50 18.19
CA GLN A 40 37.48 -16.82 18.92
C GLN A 40 38.61 -16.18 18.11
N VAL A 41 38.46 -14.87 17.87
CA VAL A 41 39.53 -13.90 18.15
C VAL A 41 38.94 -12.85 19.10
N ASN A 42 39.44 -12.82 20.34
CA ASN A 42 39.20 -11.75 21.30
C ASN A 42 40.57 -11.14 21.64
N SER A 43 40.78 -9.87 21.32
CA SER A 43 41.53 -8.92 22.19
C SER A 43 41.32 -7.51 21.62
N ALA A 44 40.53 -6.69 22.28
CA ALA A 44 41.03 -5.71 23.25
C ALA A 44 42.02 -4.68 22.65
N ALA A 45 41.68 -4.05 21.51
CA ALA A 45 42.31 -2.79 21.06
C ALA A 45 41.53 -2.05 19.96
N VAL A 46 40.21 -1.86 20.12
CA VAL A 46 39.47 -0.76 19.42
C VAL A 46 38.41 -0.24 20.39
N LYS A 47 38.87 0.28 21.52
CA LYS A 47 38.08 1.10 22.43
C LYS A 47 38.69 2.49 22.36
N GLU A 48 38.21 3.28 21.40
CA GLU A 48 38.01 4.73 21.53
C GLU A 48 37.68 5.37 20.18
N ARG A 49 36.70 6.27 20.23
CA ARG A 49 36.24 7.21 19.18
C ARG A 49 35.28 6.64 18.15
N PHE A 50 34.01 6.52 18.52
CA PHE A 50 32.98 7.35 17.90
C PHE A 50 31.98 7.75 18.99
N THR A 51 31.88 9.05 19.21
CA THR A 51 30.90 9.68 20.07
C THR A 51 29.49 9.33 19.60
N ASP A 52 28.68 8.83 20.53
CA ASP A 52 27.23 8.73 20.41
C ASP A 52 26.67 10.13 20.12
N THR A 53 26.30 10.38 18.87
CA THR A 53 25.40 11.48 18.48
C THR A 53 24.15 10.81 17.90
N SER A 54 23.33 10.35 18.83
CA SER A 54 22.04 9.72 18.63
C SER A 54 21.05 10.72 18.03
N GLY A 55 20.74 10.52 16.74
CA GLY A 55 19.65 11.19 16.04
C GLY A 55 18.91 10.28 15.04
N ASP A 56 19.13 8.96 15.10
CA ASP A 56 18.50 8.04 14.16
C ASP A 56 17.00 7.92 14.45
N SER A 57 16.19 8.59 13.63
CA SER A 57 14.74 8.49 13.68
C SER A 57 14.30 7.04 13.47
N LYS A 58 13.58 6.48 14.44
CA LYS A 58 12.88 5.19 14.32
C LYS A 58 11.72 5.23 13.32
N HIS A 59 11.33 6.44 12.90
CA HIS A 59 10.28 6.66 11.94
C HIS A 59 10.86 6.97 10.56
N ILE A 60 10.14 6.50 9.54
CA ILE A 60 10.44 6.80 8.13
C ILE A 60 10.26 8.30 7.91
N GLN A 61 11.30 8.95 7.38
CA GLN A 61 11.28 10.35 6.96
C GLN A 61 11.47 10.43 5.45
N ILE A 62 10.60 11.16 4.74
CA ILE A 62 10.75 11.39 3.30
C ILE A 62 11.81 12.47 3.08
N ILE A 63 12.77 12.19 2.21
CA ILE A 63 13.90 13.07 1.88
C ILE A 63 13.62 13.81 0.58
N ALA A 64 13.19 13.08 -0.45
CA ALA A 64 12.99 13.64 -1.78
C ALA A 64 11.99 12.81 -2.59
N GLU A 65 11.39 13.46 -3.58
CA GLU A 65 10.49 12.84 -4.54
C GLU A 65 10.86 13.20 -5.97
N ARG A 66 10.72 12.22 -6.87
CA ARG A 66 11.04 12.38 -8.28
C ARG A 66 10.18 11.49 -9.17
N PRO A 67 10.10 11.78 -10.48
CA PRO A 67 9.56 10.84 -11.45
C PRO A 67 10.26 9.48 -11.34
N ILE A 68 9.54 8.42 -11.71
CA ILE A 68 10.03 7.05 -11.56
C ILE A 68 11.14 6.80 -12.58
N GLN A 69 12.37 6.65 -12.12
CA GLN A 69 13.54 6.51 -12.99
C GLN A 69 14.24 5.16 -12.78
N LYS A 70 14.36 4.69 -11.54
CA LYS A 70 15.11 3.47 -11.22
C LYS A 70 14.47 2.23 -11.86
N PHE A 71 15.29 1.47 -12.58
CA PHE A 71 14.87 0.30 -13.33
C PHE A 71 14.16 -0.76 -12.47
N TYR A 72 14.68 -1.05 -11.26
CA TYR A 72 14.06 -2.05 -10.39
C TYR A 72 12.68 -1.63 -9.87
N LEU A 73 12.39 -0.33 -9.77
CA LEU A 73 11.06 0.17 -9.42
C LEU A 73 10.09 -0.01 -10.60
N LYS A 74 10.54 0.28 -11.83
CA LYS A 74 9.78 0.02 -13.06
C LYS A 74 9.46 -1.47 -13.22
N GLN A 75 10.44 -2.34 -13.04
CA GLN A 75 10.24 -3.80 -13.05
C GLN A 75 9.25 -4.23 -11.98
N TYR A 76 9.32 -3.64 -10.78
CA TYR A 76 8.37 -3.93 -9.72
C TYR A 76 6.95 -3.55 -10.12
N ILE A 77 6.71 -2.35 -10.65
CA ILE A 77 5.40 -1.91 -11.17
C ILE A 77 4.85 -2.91 -12.20
N GLN A 78 5.67 -3.30 -13.18
CA GLN A 78 5.28 -4.25 -14.22
C GLN A 78 4.94 -5.63 -13.65
N SER A 79 5.70 -6.11 -12.66
CA SER A 79 5.41 -7.38 -11.97
C SER A 79 4.08 -7.35 -11.19
N ARG A 80 3.56 -6.14 -10.89
CA ARG A 80 2.26 -5.93 -10.27
C ARG A 80 1.13 -5.78 -11.29
N GLY A 81 1.42 -5.95 -12.58
CA GLY A 81 0.44 -5.93 -13.66
C GLY A 81 -0.10 -4.53 -13.98
N VAL A 82 0.63 -3.47 -13.60
CA VAL A 82 0.27 -2.07 -13.87
C VAL A 82 1.23 -1.51 -14.91
N SER A 83 0.75 -0.72 -15.87
CA SER A 83 1.65 -0.03 -16.80
C SER A 83 2.39 1.11 -16.12
N ILE A 84 3.65 1.32 -16.49
CA ILE A 84 4.52 2.34 -15.88
C ILE A 84 3.91 3.74 -16.07
N SER A 85 3.46 4.07 -17.28
CA SER A 85 2.81 5.35 -17.59
C SER A 85 1.50 5.57 -16.83
N PHE A 86 0.79 4.49 -16.47
CA PHE A 86 -0.37 4.61 -15.58
C PHE A 86 0.06 4.88 -14.14
N ALA A 87 1.01 4.09 -13.63
CA ALA A 87 1.50 4.23 -12.26
C ALA A 87 2.11 5.61 -11.98
N GLU A 88 2.81 6.23 -12.93
CA GLU A 88 3.41 7.56 -12.82
C GLU A 88 2.39 8.69 -12.59
N ARG A 89 1.08 8.45 -12.79
CA ARG A 89 0.05 9.43 -12.43
C ARG A 89 -0.19 9.54 -10.93
N TYR A 90 0.10 8.48 -10.17
CA TYR A 90 -0.22 8.38 -8.75
C TYR A 90 1.01 8.14 -7.87
N LEU A 91 2.07 7.56 -8.44
CA LEU A 91 3.26 7.17 -7.70
C LEU A 91 4.42 8.09 -8.06
N ARG A 92 5.29 8.29 -7.07
CA ARG A 92 6.61 8.92 -7.22
C ARG A 92 7.68 7.94 -6.77
N GLU A 93 8.89 8.14 -7.26
CA GLU A 93 10.07 7.56 -6.64
C GLU A 93 10.43 8.43 -5.42
N SER A 94 10.39 7.85 -4.23
CA SER A 94 10.59 8.56 -2.98
C SER A 94 11.81 8.01 -2.24
N ASP A 95 12.75 8.89 -1.95
CA ASP A 95 13.87 8.60 -1.05
C ASP A 95 13.44 8.81 0.38
N TYR A 96 13.83 7.91 1.28
CA TYR A 96 13.48 7.98 2.69
C TYR A 96 14.62 7.52 3.59
N SER A 97 14.71 8.13 4.77
CA SER A 97 15.60 7.70 5.85
C SER A 97 14.86 6.78 6.82
N LEU A 98 15.53 5.71 7.24
CA LEU A 98 15.07 4.83 8.32
C LEU A 98 16.29 4.26 9.04
N TYR A 99 16.38 4.46 10.37
CA TYR A 99 17.54 4.02 11.17
C TYR A 99 18.88 4.50 10.60
N GLY A 100 18.98 5.79 10.28
CA GLY A 100 20.20 6.43 9.73
C GLY A 100 20.54 6.06 8.28
N ASN A 101 19.83 5.10 7.68
CA ASN A 101 20.09 4.62 6.33
C ASN A 101 19.09 5.22 5.34
N THR A 102 19.57 5.52 4.13
CA THR A 102 18.72 6.02 3.04
C THR A 102 18.32 4.89 2.09
N TYR A 103 17.05 4.89 1.73
CA TYR A 103 16.45 3.90 0.85
C TYR A 103 15.58 4.60 -0.20
N THR A 104 15.18 3.85 -1.24
CA THR A 104 14.25 4.35 -2.25
C THR A 104 13.13 3.34 -2.50
N ALA A 105 11.89 3.83 -2.57
CA ALA A 105 10.70 3.04 -2.89
C ALA A 105 9.73 3.83 -3.78
N LEU A 106 8.68 3.16 -4.24
CA LEU A 106 7.51 3.87 -4.77
C LEU A 106 6.76 4.50 -3.61
N GLY A 107 6.52 5.80 -3.67
CA GLY A 107 5.68 6.55 -2.75
C GLY A 107 4.30 6.80 -3.32
N PHE A 108 3.28 6.56 -2.51
CA PHE A 108 1.91 7.00 -2.72
C PHE A 108 1.53 7.93 -1.56
N GLN A 109 1.32 9.21 -1.85
CA GLN A 109 1.00 10.21 -0.84
C GLN A 109 -0.46 10.06 -0.37
N ASN A 110 -0.70 10.23 0.92
CA ASN A 110 -2.02 10.25 1.53
C ASN A 110 -2.52 11.68 1.77
N ASP A 111 -3.81 11.81 2.11
CA ASP A 111 -4.47 13.12 2.27
C ASP A 111 -3.90 13.95 3.43
N ALA A 112 -3.15 13.32 4.34
CA ALA A 112 -2.48 13.98 5.47
C ALA A 112 -0.99 14.28 5.23
N GLY A 113 -0.51 14.09 3.99
CA GLY A 113 0.87 14.38 3.59
C GLY A 113 1.90 13.31 3.95
N GLY A 114 1.48 12.19 4.55
CA GLY A 114 2.33 11.01 4.71
C GLY A 114 2.30 10.11 3.46
N TYR A 115 3.07 9.03 3.50
CA TYR A 115 3.31 8.19 2.32
C TYR A 115 3.15 6.72 2.65
N GLU A 116 2.52 5.98 1.75
CA GLU A 116 2.72 4.54 1.65
C GLU A 116 3.89 4.25 0.71
N LEU A 117 4.86 3.49 1.21
CA LEU A 117 6.12 3.18 0.54
C LEU A 117 6.18 1.70 0.17
N ARG A 118 6.53 1.40 -1.08
CA ARG A 118 6.64 0.02 -1.54
C ARG A 118 7.71 -0.20 -2.61
N ASN A 119 8.48 -1.26 -2.46
CA ASN A 119 9.29 -1.85 -3.52
C ASN A 119 9.21 -3.38 -3.42
N LYS A 120 10.03 -4.11 -4.18
CA LYS A 120 10.02 -5.59 -4.18
C LYS A 120 10.28 -6.21 -2.79
N TYR A 121 11.05 -5.53 -1.96
CA TYR A 121 11.56 -6.06 -0.68
C TYR A 121 11.00 -5.34 0.54
N PHE A 122 10.34 -4.19 0.35
CA PHE A 122 9.91 -3.32 1.42
C PHE A 122 8.45 -2.89 1.25
N LYS A 123 7.72 -2.87 2.37
CA LYS A 123 6.42 -2.20 2.55
C LYS A 123 6.49 -1.43 3.86
N GLY A 124 6.21 -0.14 3.83
CA GLY A 124 6.16 0.70 5.01
C GLY A 124 5.36 1.98 4.76
N SER A 125 5.24 2.83 5.78
CA SER A 125 4.56 4.10 5.64
C SER A 125 5.23 5.18 6.49
N SER A 126 5.33 6.40 5.95
CA SER A 126 5.71 7.57 6.72
C SER A 126 4.51 8.11 7.51
N MET A 127 4.80 8.97 8.49
CA MET A 127 3.78 9.70 9.23
C MET A 127 3.51 11.05 8.57
N PRO A 128 2.27 11.57 8.65
CA PRO A 128 1.09 10.96 9.27
C PRO A 128 0.48 9.82 8.43
N LYS A 129 -0.04 8.78 9.09
CA LYS A 129 -0.83 7.75 8.40
C LYS A 129 -2.26 8.21 8.23
N ALA A 130 -2.79 8.13 7.02
CA ALA A 130 -4.17 8.46 6.70
C ALA A 130 -4.66 7.61 5.49
N PRO A 131 -5.99 7.44 5.33
CA PRO A 131 -6.54 7.01 4.06
C PRO A 131 -6.32 8.09 2.98
N THR A 132 -6.56 7.71 1.73
CA THR A 132 -6.53 8.61 0.57
C THR A 132 -7.88 8.57 -0.13
N VAL A 133 -8.49 9.73 -0.37
CA VAL A 133 -9.74 9.86 -1.14
C VAL A 133 -9.45 10.46 -2.51
N ILE A 134 -9.89 9.78 -3.58
CA ILE A 134 -9.73 10.24 -4.96
C ILE A 134 -11.10 10.46 -5.59
N LEU A 135 -11.31 11.64 -6.17
CA LEU A 135 -12.49 11.97 -6.96
C LEU A 135 -12.25 11.52 -8.40
N LEU A 136 -13.14 10.67 -8.94
CA LEU A 136 -13.09 10.25 -10.34
C LEU A 136 -14.14 10.96 -11.20
N ASN A 137 -15.18 11.47 -10.55
CA ASN A 137 -16.24 12.23 -11.18
C ASN A 137 -16.34 13.61 -10.51
N GLU A 138 -16.25 14.66 -11.33
CA GLU A 138 -16.34 16.05 -10.91
C GLU A 138 -17.76 16.63 -11.03
N GLN A 139 -18.70 15.89 -11.63
CA GLN A 139 -20.10 16.30 -11.63
C GLN A 139 -20.67 16.30 -10.22
N TRP A 140 -21.31 17.41 -9.86
CA TRP A 140 -21.92 17.56 -8.55
C TRP A 140 -23.05 16.55 -8.36
N LYS A 141 -22.94 15.77 -7.29
CA LYS A 141 -23.97 14.85 -6.77
C LYS A 141 -23.86 14.84 -5.25
N PRO A 142 -24.96 14.72 -4.50
CA PRO A 142 -24.87 14.52 -3.05
C PRO A 142 -24.19 13.18 -2.74
N ILE A 143 -23.48 13.10 -1.61
CA ILE A 143 -22.65 11.92 -1.24
C ILE A 143 -23.44 10.59 -1.28
N PRO A 144 -24.68 10.50 -0.78
CA PRO A 144 -25.44 9.25 -0.83
C PRO A 144 -25.66 8.70 -2.24
N GLU A 145 -25.77 9.57 -3.23
CA GLU A 145 -25.98 9.21 -4.64
C GLU A 145 -24.68 8.90 -5.40
N GLN A 146 -23.52 9.15 -4.77
CA GLN A 146 -22.22 8.81 -5.33
C GLN A 146 -21.91 7.33 -5.08
N LYS A 147 -21.12 6.76 -5.98
CA LYS A 147 -20.60 5.39 -5.87
C LYS A 147 -19.18 5.40 -5.32
N LEU A 148 -18.94 4.68 -4.23
CA LEU A 148 -17.63 4.58 -3.59
C LEU A 148 -16.98 3.22 -3.92
N ALA A 149 -15.72 3.21 -4.34
CA ALA A 149 -14.92 1.98 -4.37
C ALA A 149 -13.84 2.01 -3.28
N VAL A 150 -13.75 0.96 -2.47
CA VAL A 150 -12.83 0.89 -1.32
C VAL A 150 -11.71 -0.12 -1.57
N PHE A 151 -10.47 0.28 -1.29
CA PHE A 151 -9.28 -0.55 -1.47
C PHE A 151 -8.41 -0.57 -0.22
N GLU A 152 -7.78 -1.72 0.08
CA GLU A 152 -6.82 -1.82 1.19
C GLU A 152 -5.53 -1.04 0.88
N GLY A 153 -5.07 -1.03 -0.37
CA GLY A 153 -3.83 -0.34 -0.74
C GLY A 153 -3.78 0.12 -2.20
N PHE A 154 -2.79 0.95 -2.49
CA PHE A 154 -2.73 1.65 -3.78
C PHE A 154 -2.51 0.74 -4.99
N PHE A 155 -1.83 -0.41 -4.86
CA PHE A 155 -1.67 -1.32 -6.02
C PHE A 155 -2.99 -1.94 -6.48
N SER A 156 -3.87 -2.33 -5.55
CA SER A 156 -5.21 -2.84 -5.94
C SER A 156 -6.04 -1.73 -6.58
N MET A 157 -5.91 -0.50 -6.09
CA MET A 157 -6.55 0.68 -6.69
C MET A 157 -6.01 0.95 -8.11
N LEU A 158 -4.69 0.93 -8.31
CA LEU A 158 -4.07 1.18 -9.62
C LEU A 158 -4.52 0.16 -10.66
N SER A 159 -4.52 -1.13 -10.31
CA SER A 159 -5.00 -2.18 -11.22
C SER A 159 -6.45 -1.96 -11.61
N PHE A 160 -7.31 -1.59 -10.66
CA PHE A 160 -8.72 -1.29 -10.94
C PHE A 160 -8.89 -0.08 -11.86
N LEU A 161 -8.21 1.03 -11.56
CA LEU A 161 -8.29 2.24 -12.36
C LEU A 161 -7.75 2.06 -13.78
N GLU A 162 -6.69 1.27 -13.96
CA GLU A 162 -6.17 0.96 -15.29
C GLU A 162 -7.15 0.11 -16.11
N LEU A 163 -7.84 -0.84 -15.48
CA LEU A 163 -8.89 -1.63 -16.13
C LEU A 163 -10.09 -0.75 -16.52
N LEU A 164 -10.51 0.17 -15.64
CA LEU A 164 -11.56 1.15 -15.93
C LEU A 164 -11.22 2.02 -17.14
N GLN A 165 -9.98 2.53 -17.22
CA GLN A 165 -9.55 3.36 -18.35
C GLN A 165 -9.54 2.59 -19.67
N LYS A 166 -9.18 1.30 -19.63
CA LYS A 166 -9.18 0.43 -20.83
C LYS A 166 -10.58 0.03 -21.30
N GLY A 167 -11.64 0.61 -20.73
CA GLY A 167 -13.02 0.36 -21.14
C GLY A 167 -13.51 -1.06 -20.85
N LYS A 168 -12.83 -1.80 -19.96
CA LYS A 168 -13.23 -3.17 -19.64
C LYS A 168 -14.45 -3.16 -18.71
N HIS A 169 -15.44 -3.99 -19.06
CA HIS A 169 -16.59 -4.56 -18.32
C HIS A 169 -16.92 -4.08 -16.89
N PHE A 170 -16.93 -2.79 -16.61
CA PHE A 170 -17.60 -2.27 -15.42
C PHE A 170 -18.92 -1.66 -15.86
N ALA A 171 -20.02 -2.29 -15.44
CA ALA A 171 -21.36 -1.80 -15.70
C ALA A 171 -21.56 -0.39 -15.11
N GLU A 172 -20.84 -0.08 -14.03
CA GLU A 172 -20.93 1.19 -13.32
C GLU A 172 -19.54 1.65 -12.89
N LYS A 173 -19.25 2.94 -13.07
CA LYS A 173 -18.00 3.57 -12.64
C LYS A 173 -18.21 4.23 -11.28
N PRO A 174 -17.28 4.07 -10.33
CA PRO A 174 -17.35 4.79 -9.07
C PRO A 174 -17.13 6.30 -9.30
N ASP A 175 -17.81 7.12 -8.52
CA ASP A 175 -17.56 8.57 -8.48
C ASP A 175 -16.36 8.88 -7.57
N ARG A 176 -16.12 8.03 -6.56
CA ARG A 176 -15.02 8.17 -5.59
C ARG A 176 -14.29 6.86 -5.31
N ILE A 177 -13.02 7.00 -4.94
CA ILE A 177 -12.20 5.92 -4.42
C ILE A 177 -11.74 6.27 -3.02
N LEU A 178 -11.79 5.29 -2.11
CA LEU A 178 -11.16 5.32 -0.81
C LEU A 178 -10.05 4.27 -0.75
N VAL A 179 -8.81 4.70 -0.58
CA VAL A 179 -7.68 3.81 -0.30
C VAL A 179 -7.39 3.86 1.19
N LEU A 180 -7.64 2.77 1.90
CA LEU A 180 -7.46 2.71 3.35
C LEU A 180 -5.99 2.74 3.79
N ASN A 181 -5.08 2.28 2.92
CA ASN A 181 -3.64 2.10 3.15
C ASN A 181 -3.27 1.07 4.24
N SER A 182 -4.16 0.83 5.20
CA SER A 182 -4.09 -0.23 6.21
C SER A 182 -5.51 -0.58 6.69
N LEU A 183 -5.75 -1.86 6.99
CA LEU A 183 -7.03 -2.30 7.60
C LEU A 183 -7.34 -1.61 8.94
N SER A 184 -6.33 -1.06 9.62
CA SER A 184 -6.53 -0.25 10.84
C SER A 184 -7.35 1.03 10.61
N PHE A 185 -7.49 1.50 9.37
CA PHE A 185 -8.31 2.65 9.02
C PHE A 185 -9.76 2.31 8.66
N LEU A 186 -10.14 1.02 8.63
CA LEU A 186 -11.50 0.62 8.29
C LEU A 186 -12.52 1.23 9.27
N ASN A 187 -12.31 1.03 10.57
CA ASN A 187 -13.21 1.57 11.60
C ASN A 187 -13.20 3.10 11.61
N LYS A 188 -12.03 3.72 11.39
CA LYS A 188 -11.91 5.19 11.34
C LYS A 188 -12.63 5.80 10.12
N SER A 189 -12.80 5.02 9.06
CA SER A 189 -13.46 5.45 7.82
C SER A 189 -14.92 5.00 7.75
N GLN A 190 -15.45 4.38 8.80
CA GLN A 190 -16.78 3.76 8.78
C GLN A 190 -17.88 4.79 8.51
N ASP A 191 -17.86 5.94 9.19
CA ASP A 191 -18.86 6.99 9.01
C ASP A 191 -18.87 7.53 7.58
N LEU A 192 -17.67 7.71 7.00
CA LEU A 192 -17.53 8.11 5.60
C LEU A 192 -18.11 7.03 4.68
N ILE A 193 -17.74 5.77 4.87
CA ILE A 193 -18.23 4.66 4.05
C ILE A 193 -19.76 4.55 4.12
N LEU A 194 -20.35 4.68 5.31
CA LEU A 194 -21.79 4.60 5.52
C LEU A 194 -22.58 5.81 4.98
N SER A 195 -21.90 6.90 4.62
CA SER A 195 -22.54 8.06 3.98
C SER A 195 -22.89 7.85 2.50
N PHE A 196 -22.39 6.77 1.88
CA PHE A 196 -22.70 6.38 0.50
C PHE A 196 -23.74 5.25 0.47
N ASP A 197 -24.72 5.32 -0.41
CA ASP A 197 -25.71 4.24 -0.55
C ASP A 197 -25.18 3.03 -1.34
N GLN A 198 -24.12 3.24 -2.12
CA GLN A 198 -23.47 2.23 -2.96
C GLN A 198 -21.96 2.17 -2.77
N ILE A 199 -21.47 0.97 -2.43
CA ILE A 199 -20.06 0.62 -2.21
C ILE A 199 -19.72 -0.62 -3.05
#